data_AF-A0A7Z9Z909-F1
#
_entry.id   AF-A0A7Z9Z909-F1
#
_cell.length_a   1.000
_cell.length_b   1.000
_cell.length_c   1.000
_cell.angle_alpha   90.00
_cell.angle_beta   90.00
_cell.angle_gamma   90.00
#
_symmetry.space_group_name_H-M   'P 1'
#
loop_
_entity.id
_entity.type
_entity.pdbx_description
1 polymer ?
#
loop_
_entity_poly.entity_id
_entity_poly.type
_entity_poly.pdbx_seq_one_letter_code
_entity_poly.pdbx_strand_id
1 'polypeptide(L)' 'MTPKVVIFLEELVEDVEFVYPYLRFKEEGFETFSVAPEMGSYKGKK' A
#
# COMPACT_ATOMS: atom_id res chain seq x y z
N MET A 1 3.32 11.52 -18.29
CA MET A 1 2.13 11.02 -17.56
C MET A 1 2.65 10.25 -16.38
N THR A 2 2.22 10.57 -15.16
CA THR A 2 2.68 9.88 -13.94
C THR A 2 1.99 8.51 -13.86
N PRO A 3 2.73 7.39 -13.74
CA PRO A 3 2.10 6.07 -13.63
C PRO A 3 1.34 5.95 -12.30
N LYS A 4 0.24 5.18 -12.30
CA LYS A 4 -0.59 4.96 -11.11
C LYS A 4 -0.47 3.52 -10.65
N VAL A 5 -0.48 3.30 -9.33
CA VAL A 5 -0.44 1.96 -8.74
C VAL A 5 -1.39 1.87 -7.55
N VAL A 6 -2.01 0.70 -7.41
CA VAL A 6 -2.89 0.37 -6.30
C VAL A 6 -2.22 -0.70 -5.44
N ILE A 7 -2.20 -0.48 -4.13
CA ILE A 7 -1.69 -1.44 -3.14
C ILE A 7 -2.88 -1.86 -2.28
N PHE A 8 -3.26 -3.13 -2.39
CA PHE A 8 -4.35 -3.71 -1.64
C PHE A 8 -3.87 -4.13 -0.24
N LEU A 9 -4.63 -3.71 0.77
CA LEU A 9 -4.41 -3.98 2.19
C LEU A 9 -5.51 -4.90 2.70
N GLU A 10 -5.15 -5.77 3.64
CA GLU A 10 -6.08 -6.61 4.40
C GLU A 10 -5.65 -6.66 5.87
N GLU A 11 -6.59 -7.01 6.74
CA GLU A 11 -6.32 -7.18 8.17
C GLU A 11 -5.27 -8.28 8.38
N LEU A 12 -4.28 -7.99 9.22
CA LEU A 12 -3.11 -8.85 9.47
C LEU A 12 -2.22 -9.08 8.23
N VAL A 13 -2.11 -8.11 7.32
CA VAL A 13 -1.02 -8.12 6.32
C VAL A 13 0.34 -8.00 7.02
N GLU A 14 1.39 -8.61 6.46
CA GLU A 14 2.76 -8.38 6.95
C GLU A 14 3.17 -6.94 6.66
N ASP A 15 3.58 -6.18 7.68
CA ASP A 15 3.86 -4.74 7.56
C ASP A 15 4.86 -4.44 6.44
N VAL A 16 5.91 -5.26 6.32
CA VAL A 16 6.95 -5.12 5.30
C VAL A 16 6.39 -5.26 3.87
N GLU A 17 5.39 -6.11 3.67
CA GLU A 17 4.75 -6.35 2.36
C GLU A 17 3.92 -5.15 1.90
N PHE A 18 3.47 -4.29 2.83
CA PHE A 18 2.85 -3.02 2.48
C PHE A 18 3.89 -1.88 2.39
N VAL A 19 4.74 -1.75 3.40
CA VAL A 19 5.66 -0.62 3.56
C VAL A 19 6.65 -0.56 2.40
N TYR A 20 7.25 -1.68 2.03
CA TYR A 20 8.26 -1.69 0.97
C TYR A 20 7.69 -1.26 -0.39
N PRO A 21 6.59 -1.85 -0.91
CA PRO A 21 6.00 -1.40 -2.17
C PRO A 21 5.52 0.05 -2.11
N TYR A 22 4.86 0.47 -1.02
CA TYR A 22 4.35 1.84 -0.89
C TYR A 22 5.47 2.88 -1.00
N LEU A 23 6.58 2.68 -0.29
CA LEU A 23 7.71 3.60 -0.34
C LEU A 23 8.43 3.51 -1.70
N ARG A 24 8.71 2.30 -2.19
CA ARG A 24 9.46 2.12 -3.44
C ARG A 24 8.74 2.71 -4.65
N PHE A 25 7.43 2.54 -4.74
CA PHE A 25 6.65 3.13 -5.83
C PHE A 25 6.62 4.66 -5.77
N LYS A 26 6.58 5.25 -4.57
CA LYS A 26 6.69 6.71 -4.43
C LYS A 26 8.06 7.24 -4.88
N GLU A 27 9.13 6.55 -4.52
CA GLU A 27 10.50 6.90 -4.95
C GLU A 27 10.65 6.85 -6.48
N GLU A 28 10.03 5.86 -7.12
CA GLU A 28 10.01 5.72 -8.59
C GLU A 28 9.05 6.68 -9.30
N GLY A 29 8.37 7.56 -8.55
CA GLY A 29 7.51 8.60 -9.11
C GLY A 29 6.11 8.12 -9.49
N PHE A 30 5.60 7.06 -8.87
CA PHE A 30 4.22 6.61 -9.06
C PHE A 30 3.24 7.41 -8.19
N GLU A 31 2.04 7.65 -8.71
CA GLU A 31 0.88 8.01 -7.91
C GLU A 31 0.33 6.74 -7.24
N THR A 32 0.45 6.65 -5.91
CA THR A 32 0.15 5.46 -5.11
C THR A 32 -1.20 5.58 -4.41
N PHE A 33 -2.02 4.54 -4.48
CA PHE A 33 -3.31 4.45 -3.80
C PHE A 33 -3.36 3.19 -2.93
N SER A 34 -3.54 3.34 -1.63
CA SER A 34 -3.84 2.23 -0.74
C SER A 34 -5.34 1.97 -0.76
N VAL A 35 -5.73 0.72 -1.00
CA VAL A 35 -7.14 0.31 -1.03
C VAL A 35 -7.33 -0.93 -0.15
N ALA A 36 -8.57 -1.16 0.26
CA ALA A 36 -8.94 -2.31 1.07
C ALA A 36 -10.43 -2.63 0.82
N PRO A 37 -10.96 -3.76 1.31
CA PRO A 37 -12.38 -4.10 1.14
C PRO A 37 -13.34 -3.04 1.69
N GLU A 38 -12.96 -2.39 2.78
CA GLU A 38 -13.75 -1.36 3.45
C GLU A 38 -12.87 -0.16 3.83
N MET A 39 -13.48 1.01 4.02
CA MET A 39 -12.75 2.19 4.45
C MET A 39 -12.55 2.14 5.96
N GLY A 40 -11.30 2.17 6.41
CA GLY A 40 -11.01 2.09 7.84
C GLY A 40 -9.52 2.01 8.16
N SER A 41 -9.24 1.61 9.40
CA SER A 41 -7.89 1.30 9.86
C SER A 41 -7.68 -0.21 9.86
N TYR A 42 -6.56 -0.64 9.30
CA TYR A 42 -6.14 -2.03 9.22
C TYR A 42 -4.92 -2.24 10.11
N LYS A 43 -4.84 -3.38 10.81
CA LYS A 43 -3.67 -3.73 11.62
C LYS A 43 -2.78 -4.70 10.88
N GLY A 44 -1.47 -4.45 10.94
CA GLY A 44 -0.47 -5.39 10.45
C GLY A 44 -0.02 -6.40 11.52
N LYS A 45 0.77 -7.40 11.12
CA LYS A 45 1.26 -8.49 11.98
C LYS A 45 2.54 -8.20 12.75
N LYS A 46 3.38 -7.25 12.28
CA LYS A 46 4.79 -6.94 12.64
C LYS A 46 5.83 -7.33 11.61
#